data_AF-A0A966Q0G5-F1
#
_entry.id   AF-A0A966Q0G5-F1
#
_cell.length_a   1.000
_cell.length_b   1.000
_cell.length_c   1.000
_cell.angle_alpha   90.00
_cell.angle_beta   90.00
_cell.angle_gamma   90.00
#
_symmetry.space_group_name_H-M   'P 1'
#
loop_
_entity.id
_entity.type
_entity.pdbx_description
1 polymer ?
#
loop_
_entity_poly.entity_id
_entity_poly.type
_entity_poly.pdbx_seq_one_letter_code
_entity_poly.pdbx_strand_id
1 'polypeptide(L)'
;LTTEERKKRIQDMYEFQMEKFMHENVAEPLFIPKMAYKPAMKDEKHITFFASELERAEYYEVPKNIYTEFVSSEYIPEDPKRTLYKWLFNPHWRTEYDIIDATESIQERYMIPVSELRIVQQPVAQTQKEIKLPALDLGPTDEPFNMLTIRDLAAIMLKKPVSNKQWLNEIIKSK
;
A
#
# COMPACT_ATOMS: atom_id res chain seq x y z
N LEU A 1 30.32 -1.05 11.85
CA LEU A 1 29.08 -0.50 12.44
C LEU A 1 28.75 -1.30 13.68
N THR A 2 28.56 -0.64 14.82
CA THR A 2 28.12 -1.37 16.04
C THR A 2 26.66 -1.80 15.92
N THR A 3 26.25 -2.81 16.69
CA THR A 3 24.85 -3.28 16.70
C THR A 3 23.88 -2.16 17.11
N GLU A 4 24.33 -1.23 17.95
CA GLU A 4 23.53 -0.10 18.43
C GLU A 4 23.32 0.97 17.35
N GLU A 5 24.38 1.34 16.63
CA GLU A 5 24.30 2.26 15.49
C GLU A 5 23.37 1.72 14.40
N ARG A 6 23.42 0.41 14.13
CA ARG A 6 22.53 -0.25 13.18
C ARG A 6 21.06 -0.12 13.59
N LYS A 7 20.75 -0.40 14.86
CA LYS A 7 19.40 -0.27 15.41
C LYS A 7 18.90 1.17 15.32
N LYS A 8 19.75 2.13 15.68
CA LYS A 8 19.42 3.56 15.60
C LYS A 8 19.08 3.99 14.16
N ARG A 9 19.90 3.60 13.18
CA ARG A 9 19.62 3.91 11.77
C ARG A 9 18.29 3.32 11.31
N ILE A 10 18.04 2.05 11.62
CA ILE A 10 16.76 1.39 11.27
C ILE A 10 15.58 2.14 11.90
N GLN A 11 15.72 2.57 13.15
CA GLN A 11 14.71 3.36 13.85
C GLN A 11 14.47 4.72 13.16
N ASP A 12 15.53 5.46 12.82
CA ASP A 12 15.43 6.73 12.08
C ASP A 12 14.75 6.52 10.71
N MET A 13 14.95 5.35 10.07
CA MET A 13 14.23 4.99 8.85
C MET A 13 12.76 4.73 9.10
N TYR A 14 12.46 3.96 10.13
CA TYR A 14 11.08 3.64 10.50
C TYR A 14 10.28 4.91 10.78
N GLU A 15 10.85 5.85 11.54
CA GLU A 15 10.23 7.14 11.85
C GLU A 15 9.98 7.98 10.61
N PHE A 16 10.94 8.04 9.67
CA PHE A 16 10.75 8.74 8.40
C PHE A 16 9.60 8.15 7.56
N GLN A 17 9.39 6.85 7.61
CA GLN A 17 8.34 6.16 6.85
C GLN A 17 6.99 6.12 7.59
N MET A 18 6.92 6.58 8.83
CA MET A 18 5.74 6.50 9.70
C MET A 18 4.51 7.15 9.06
N GLU A 19 4.67 8.30 8.42
CA GLU A 19 3.57 9.00 7.72
C GLU A 19 2.99 8.15 6.59
N LYS A 20 3.82 7.42 5.85
CA LYS A 20 3.36 6.52 4.77
C LYS A 20 2.64 5.30 5.33
N PHE A 21 3.09 4.77 6.46
CA PHE A 21 2.41 3.65 7.13
C PHE A 21 1.03 4.06 7.66
N MET A 22 0.91 5.26 8.23
CA MET A 22 -0.38 5.82 8.66
C MET A 22 -1.34 6.00 7.48
N HIS A 23 -0.85 6.47 6.32
CA HIS A 23 -1.67 6.62 5.12
C HIS A 23 -2.14 5.27 4.54
N GLU A 24 -1.32 4.23 4.62
CA GLU A 24 -1.69 2.85 4.27
C GLU A 24 -2.62 2.19 5.32
N ASN A 25 -2.97 2.91 6.40
CA ASN A 25 -3.79 2.44 7.51
C ASN A 25 -3.22 1.17 8.18
N VAL A 26 -1.88 1.11 8.31
CA VAL A 26 -1.17 -0.03 8.94
C VAL A 26 -0.60 0.41 10.29
N ALA A 27 -1.20 -0.10 11.37
CA ALA A 27 -0.78 0.22 12.74
C ALA A 27 0.59 -0.37 13.12
N GLU A 28 0.89 -1.58 12.64
CA GLU A 28 2.13 -2.31 12.95
C GLU A 28 2.75 -2.89 11.68
N PRO A 29 3.44 -2.06 10.87
CA PRO A 29 4.07 -2.48 9.63
C PRO A 29 5.30 -3.34 9.91
N LEU A 30 5.44 -4.45 9.17
CA LEU A 30 6.65 -5.26 9.21
C LEU A 30 7.73 -4.61 8.34
N PHE A 31 8.47 -3.66 8.92
CA PHE A 31 9.51 -2.92 8.22
C PHE A 31 10.88 -3.61 8.32
N ILE A 32 11.42 -4.02 7.17
CA ILE A 32 12.68 -4.74 7.05
C ILE A 32 13.50 -4.10 5.92
N PRO A 33 14.41 -3.15 6.23
CA PRO A 33 15.26 -2.53 5.23
C PRO A 33 16.31 -3.52 4.71
N LYS A 34 16.44 -3.60 3.38
CA LYS A 34 17.31 -4.56 2.69
C LYS A 34 18.01 -3.91 1.52
N MET A 35 19.12 -4.50 1.13
CA MET A 35 19.82 -4.15 -0.11
C MET A 35 19.16 -4.83 -1.30
N ALA A 36 18.96 -4.08 -2.38
CA ALA A 36 18.59 -4.63 -3.68
C ALA A 36 19.85 -4.72 -4.53
N TYR A 37 20.19 -5.92 -5.02
CA TYR A 37 21.38 -6.13 -5.83
C TYR A 37 21.05 -6.94 -7.09
N LYS A 38 21.88 -6.82 -8.12
CA LYS A 38 21.75 -7.62 -9.34
C LYS A 38 22.62 -8.89 -9.19
N PRO A 39 22.02 -10.08 -9.06
CA PRO A 39 22.79 -11.32 -9.02
C PRO A 39 23.51 -11.54 -10.35
N ALA A 40 24.73 -12.08 -10.35
CA ALA A 40 25.49 -12.31 -11.59
C ALA A 40 24.76 -13.22 -12.60
N MET A 41 23.84 -14.07 -12.13
CA MET A 41 23.08 -15.01 -12.96
C MET A 41 21.76 -14.43 -13.51
N LYS A 42 21.34 -13.22 -13.11
CA LYS A 42 20.03 -12.66 -13.47
C LYS A 42 20.15 -11.23 -14.01
N ASP A 43 19.26 -10.86 -14.92
CA ASP A 43 19.28 -9.54 -15.54
C ASP A 43 18.60 -8.45 -14.67
N GLU A 44 17.78 -8.86 -13.70
CA GLU A 44 16.99 -7.97 -12.84
C GLU A 44 17.54 -7.83 -11.40
N LYS A 45 17.26 -6.70 -10.74
CA LYS A 45 17.55 -6.50 -9.31
C LYS A 45 16.66 -7.41 -8.45
N HIS A 46 17.25 -8.05 -7.46
CA HIS A 46 16.58 -8.90 -6.49
C HIS A 46 16.86 -8.42 -5.07
N ILE A 47 15.91 -8.68 -4.18
CA ILE A 47 16.01 -8.51 -2.74
C ILE A 47 16.02 -9.89 -2.09
N THR A 48 16.85 -10.06 -1.06
CA THR A 48 16.89 -11.32 -0.30
C THR A 48 16.28 -11.15 1.08
N PHE A 49 15.30 -11.99 1.40
CA PHE A 49 14.72 -12.12 2.73
C PHE A 49 15.19 -13.41 3.40
N PHE A 50 15.37 -13.39 4.71
CA PHE A 50 15.60 -14.61 5.48
C PHE A 50 14.30 -15.39 5.61
N ALA A 51 14.39 -16.72 5.69
CA ALA A 51 13.22 -17.58 5.94
C ALA A 51 12.41 -17.10 7.15
N SER A 52 13.09 -16.79 8.26
CA SER A 52 12.47 -16.30 9.50
C SER A 52 11.73 -14.96 9.36
N GLU A 53 12.10 -14.12 8.40
CA GLU A 53 11.42 -12.85 8.13
C GLU A 53 10.09 -13.08 7.39
N LEU A 54 10.08 -14.03 6.44
CA LEU A 54 8.89 -14.44 5.70
C LEU A 54 7.95 -15.26 6.59
N GLU A 55 8.47 -16.14 7.43
CA GLU A 55 7.69 -16.86 8.45
C GLU A 55 7.07 -15.91 9.46
N ARG A 56 7.78 -14.87 9.88
CA ARG A 56 7.20 -13.84 10.76
C ARG A 56 6.05 -13.11 10.08
N ALA A 57 6.11 -12.89 8.77
CA ALA A 57 4.99 -12.30 8.02
C ALA A 57 3.76 -13.22 8.00
N GLU A 58 3.97 -14.53 7.94
CA GLU A 58 2.94 -15.58 7.96
C GLU A 58 2.36 -15.85 9.36
N TYR A 59 3.15 -15.68 10.43
CA TYR A 59 2.79 -16.05 11.80
C TYR A 59 1.56 -15.30 12.36
N TYR A 60 1.25 -14.11 11.84
CA TYR A 60 0.11 -13.32 12.30
C TYR A 60 -1.23 -13.91 11.82
N GLU A 61 -2.30 -13.70 12.60
CA GLU A 61 -3.67 -14.17 12.28
C GLU A 61 -4.13 -13.73 10.87
N VAL A 62 -3.72 -12.53 10.46
CA VAL A 62 -3.77 -12.06 9.07
C VAL A 62 -2.34 -11.88 8.60
N PRO A 63 -1.89 -12.58 7.54
CA PRO A 63 -0.54 -12.42 7.01
C PRO A 63 -0.22 -10.96 6.72
N LYS A 64 0.91 -10.49 7.23
CA LYS A 64 1.33 -9.09 7.10
C LYS A 64 2.17 -8.90 5.84
N ASN A 65 1.95 -7.78 5.15
CA ASN A 65 2.83 -7.34 4.07
C ASN A 65 4.18 -6.89 4.65
N ILE A 66 5.25 -7.09 3.88
CA ILE A 66 6.59 -6.65 4.27
C ILE A 66 6.88 -5.32 3.61
N TYR A 67 7.31 -4.36 4.42
CA TYR A 67 7.72 -3.05 3.96
C TYR A 67 9.25 -2.98 3.95
N THR A 68 9.84 -2.47 2.89
CA THR A 68 11.29 -2.41 2.74
C THR A 68 11.72 -1.10 2.10
N GLU A 69 12.85 -0.58 2.55
CA GLU A 69 13.56 0.55 1.94
C GLU A 69 14.90 0.02 1.45
N PHE A 70 15.33 0.45 0.27
CA PHE A 70 16.62 0.04 -0.28
C PHE A 70 17.76 0.75 0.42
N VAL A 71 18.61 -0.05 1.04
CA VAL A 71 19.76 0.42 1.82
C VAL A 71 21.02 -0.32 1.43
N SER A 72 22.16 0.34 1.56
CA SER A 72 23.47 -0.30 1.42
C SER A 72 23.75 -1.28 2.56
N SER A 73 24.87 -2.01 2.47
CA SER A 73 25.38 -2.85 3.57
C SER A 73 25.60 -2.10 4.89
N GLU A 74 25.77 -0.78 4.83
CA GLU A 74 25.95 0.10 5.99
C GLU A 74 24.66 0.76 6.48
N TYR A 75 23.49 0.36 5.97
CA TYR A 75 22.20 0.98 6.30
C TYR A 75 22.11 2.45 5.88
N ILE A 76 22.72 2.78 4.75
CA ILE A 76 22.60 4.09 4.12
C ILE A 76 21.53 3.98 3.03
N PRO A 77 20.48 4.82 3.02
CA PRO A 77 19.48 4.80 1.94
C PRO A 77 20.14 4.97 0.57
N GLU A 78 19.82 4.11 -0.38
CA GLU A 78 20.34 4.22 -1.75
C GLU A 78 19.65 5.33 -2.54
N ASP A 79 18.39 5.59 -2.23
CA ASP A 79 17.57 6.61 -2.88
C ASP A 79 17.46 7.86 -1.99
N PRO A 80 17.84 9.05 -2.46
CA PRO A 80 17.62 10.31 -1.74
C PRO A 80 16.16 10.56 -1.38
N LYS A 81 15.21 10.03 -2.17
CA LYS A 81 13.76 10.14 -1.91
C LYS A 81 13.26 9.14 -0.88
N ARG A 82 14.10 8.16 -0.50
CA ARG A 82 13.79 7.10 0.47
C ARG A 82 12.44 6.44 0.15
N THR A 83 12.36 5.92 -1.08
CA THR A 83 11.15 5.27 -1.58
C THR A 83 10.85 4.03 -0.75
N LEU A 84 9.60 3.89 -0.31
CA LEU A 84 9.14 2.76 0.48
C LEU A 84 8.52 1.74 -0.48
N TYR A 85 8.98 0.51 -0.39
CA TYR A 85 8.47 -0.61 -1.16
C TYR A 85 7.68 -1.53 -0.25
N LYS A 86 6.65 -2.16 -0.82
CA LYS A 86 5.75 -3.09 -0.16
C LYS A 86 5.74 -4.38 -0.96
N TRP A 87 6.19 -5.44 -0.33
CA TRP A 87 5.99 -6.80 -0.81
C TRP A 87 4.66 -7.32 -0.27
N LEU A 88 3.80 -7.79 -1.18
CA LEU A 88 2.54 -8.41 -0.81
C LEU A 88 2.82 -9.83 -0.35
N PHE A 89 2.24 -10.23 0.78
CA PHE A 89 2.44 -11.59 1.27
C PHE A 89 1.94 -12.61 0.24
N ASN A 90 2.85 -13.48 -0.19
CA ASN A 90 2.55 -14.58 -1.08
C ASN A 90 2.55 -15.91 -0.29
N PRO A 91 1.42 -16.62 -0.15
CA PRO A 91 1.37 -17.90 0.57
C PRO A 91 2.30 -18.99 0.02
N HIS A 92 2.70 -18.89 -1.26
CA HIS A 92 3.56 -19.87 -1.93
C HIS A 92 5.04 -19.45 -1.96
N TRP A 93 5.43 -18.50 -1.11
CA TRP A 93 6.80 -17.97 -1.06
C TRP A 93 7.89 -19.04 -0.89
N ARG A 94 7.57 -20.20 -0.29
CA ARG A 94 8.52 -21.31 -0.09
C ARG A 94 8.90 -22.05 -1.37
N THR A 95 8.03 -22.04 -2.39
CA THR A 95 8.20 -22.83 -3.61
C THR A 95 8.40 -21.97 -4.85
N GLU A 96 7.96 -20.72 -4.82
CA GLU A 96 7.96 -19.85 -6.00
C GLU A 96 9.28 -19.10 -6.22
N TYR A 97 10.00 -18.80 -5.14
CA TYR A 97 11.25 -18.03 -5.22
C TYR A 97 12.49 -18.92 -5.19
N ASP A 98 13.55 -18.42 -5.82
CA ASP A 98 14.85 -19.07 -5.74
C ASP A 98 15.42 -18.94 -4.32
N ILE A 99 15.98 -20.06 -3.86
CA ILE A 99 16.58 -20.17 -2.53
C ILE A 99 18.10 -20.11 -2.68
N ILE A 100 18.73 -19.33 -1.83
CA ILE A 100 20.17 -19.42 -1.57
C ILE A 100 20.32 -20.38 -0.40
N ASP A 101 20.76 -21.60 -0.70
CA ASP A 101 20.87 -22.68 0.27
C ASP A 101 21.72 -22.28 1.47
N ALA A 102 21.27 -22.71 2.66
CA ALA A 102 22.04 -22.54 3.87
C ALA A 102 23.29 -23.42 3.83
N THR A 103 24.44 -22.81 3.63
CA THR A 103 25.74 -23.43 3.96
C THR A 103 25.99 -23.25 5.47
N GLU A 104 26.93 -23.96 6.07
CA GLU A 104 27.25 -23.88 7.52
C GLU A 104 27.41 -22.46 8.10
N SER A 105 27.68 -21.44 7.26
CA SER A 105 27.82 -20.03 7.66
C SER A 105 26.71 -19.10 7.16
N ILE A 106 25.81 -19.55 6.28
CA ILE A 106 24.83 -18.71 5.59
C ILE A 106 23.44 -19.25 5.91
N GLN A 107 22.56 -18.41 6.45
CA GLN A 107 21.16 -18.78 6.65
C GLN A 107 20.40 -18.79 5.32
N GLU A 108 19.34 -19.60 5.22
CA GLU A 108 18.48 -19.72 4.04
C GLU A 108 17.88 -18.36 3.67
N ARG A 109 18.00 -17.98 2.40
CA ARG A 109 17.47 -16.71 1.88
C ARG A 109 16.66 -16.93 0.62
N TYR A 110 15.52 -16.26 0.55
CA TYR A 110 14.62 -16.27 -0.59
C TYR A 110 14.87 -15.01 -1.44
N MET A 111 15.05 -15.21 -2.75
CA MET A 111 15.31 -14.14 -3.70
C MET A 111 14.01 -13.69 -4.37
N ILE A 112 13.54 -12.51 -3.99
CA ILE A 112 12.32 -11.91 -4.55
C ILE A 112 12.73 -10.86 -5.59
N PRO A 113 12.17 -10.86 -6.81
CA PRO A 113 12.48 -9.85 -7.81
C PRO A 113 11.92 -8.48 -7.39
N VAL A 114 12.67 -7.42 -7.70
CA VAL A 114 12.23 -6.04 -7.38
C VAL A 114 10.98 -5.65 -8.19
N SER A 115 10.75 -6.25 -9.36
CA SER A 115 9.51 -6.05 -10.15
C SER A 115 8.23 -6.42 -9.40
N GLU A 116 8.29 -7.31 -8.42
CA GLU A 116 7.11 -7.71 -7.64
C GLU A 116 6.76 -6.69 -6.53
N LEU A 117 7.74 -5.89 -6.12
CA LEU A 117 7.56 -4.90 -5.07
C LEU A 117 6.69 -3.75 -5.55
N ARG A 118 5.65 -3.41 -4.77
CA ARG A 118 4.83 -2.23 -5.02
C ARG A 118 5.43 -1.01 -4.34
N ILE A 119 5.55 0.08 -5.08
CA ILE A 119 5.96 1.37 -4.51
C ILE A 119 4.79 1.91 -3.68
N VAL A 120 5.02 2.14 -2.40
CA VAL A 120 4.10 2.90 -1.55
C VAL A 120 4.24 4.35 -1.97
N GLN A 121 3.27 4.84 -2.74
CA GLN A 121 3.27 6.23 -3.18
C GLN A 121 3.24 7.13 -1.94
N GLN A 122 4.04 8.18 -1.97
CA GLN A 122 3.78 9.31 -1.08
C GLN A 122 2.35 9.79 -1.37
N PRO A 123 1.66 10.37 -0.37
CA PRO A 123 0.56 11.23 -0.69
C PRO A 123 1.17 12.32 -1.59
N VAL A 124 1.00 12.18 -2.92
CA VAL A 124 0.82 13.35 -3.75
C VAL A 124 -0.23 14.09 -2.98
N ALA A 125 0.08 15.30 -2.48
CA ALA A 125 -0.93 16.14 -1.91
C ALA A 125 -2.04 16.11 -2.95
N GLN A 126 -3.06 15.30 -2.70
CA GLN A 126 -4.30 15.40 -3.39
C GLN A 126 -4.67 16.76 -2.88
N THR A 127 -4.33 17.79 -3.66
CA THR A 127 -5.08 19.01 -3.68
C THR A 127 -6.47 18.42 -3.67
N GLN A 128 -7.13 18.51 -2.52
CA GLN A 128 -8.52 18.18 -2.45
C GLN A 128 -9.03 19.10 -3.54
N LYS A 129 -9.30 18.54 -4.73
CA LYS A 129 -10.24 19.17 -5.61
C LYS A 129 -11.43 19.08 -4.71
N GLU A 130 -11.64 20.14 -3.94
CA GLU A 130 -12.92 20.47 -3.38
C GLU A 130 -13.81 20.18 -4.56
N ILE A 131 -14.51 19.06 -4.48
CA ILE A 131 -15.61 18.81 -5.36
C ILE A 131 -16.51 19.93 -4.90
N LYS A 132 -16.43 21.07 -5.59
CA LYS A 132 -17.39 22.14 -5.48
C LYS A 132 -18.66 21.47 -5.95
N LEU A 133 -19.32 20.80 -5.01
CA LEU A 133 -20.71 20.42 -5.13
C LEU A 133 -21.35 21.75 -5.51
N PRO A 134 -21.88 21.89 -6.75
CA PRO A 134 -22.63 23.08 -7.08
C PRO A 134 -23.65 23.24 -5.96
N ALA A 135 -23.74 24.43 -5.36
CA ALA A 135 -24.64 24.69 -4.25
C ALA A 135 -26.02 24.19 -4.68
N LEU A 136 -26.37 23.01 -4.16
CA LEU A 136 -27.53 22.29 -4.61
C LEU A 136 -28.64 22.90 -3.78
N ASP A 137 -29.41 23.79 -4.41
CA ASP A 137 -30.63 24.31 -3.81
C ASP A 137 -31.63 23.15 -3.76
N LEU A 138 -31.52 22.34 -2.71
CA LEU A 138 -32.37 21.18 -2.43
C LEU A 138 -33.80 21.61 -2.04
N GLY A 139 -34.11 22.91 -2.12
CA GLY A 139 -35.32 23.48 -1.57
C GLY A 139 -35.30 23.47 -0.03
N PRO A 140 -36.21 24.20 0.62
CA PRO A 140 -36.18 24.42 2.06
C PRO A 140 -36.67 23.22 2.90
N THR A 141 -37.03 22.10 2.29
CA THR A 141 -37.77 21.02 2.97
C THR A 141 -37.24 19.64 2.62
N ASP A 142 -36.74 18.93 3.62
CA ASP A 142 -36.41 17.52 3.53
C ASP A 142 -37.69 16.71 3.26
N GLU A 143 -37.71 15.93 2.17
CA GLU A 143 -38.77 14.97 1.93
C GLU A 143 -38.55 13.69 2.74
N PRO A 144 -39.56 13.18 3.46
CA PRO A 144 -39.42 11.96 4.24
C PRO A 144 -39.17 10.75 3.32
N PHE A 145 -38.35 9.80 3.78
CA PHE A 145 -37.92 8.64 2.99
C PHE A 145 -39.07 7.79 2.44
N ASN A 146 -40.22 7.77 3.13
CA ASN A 146 -41.42 7.07 2.68
C ASN A 146 -42.07 7.66 1.41
N MET A 147 -41.71 8.89 1.02
CA MET A 147 -42.11 9.53 -0.24
C MET A 147 -41.19 9.18 -1.41
N LEU A 148 -40.17 8.34 -1.20
CA LEU A 148 -39.31 7.84 -2.26
C LEU A 148 -40.05 6.75 -3.04
N THR A 149 -40.40 7.06 -4.29
CA THR A 149 -41.05 6.07 -5.15
C THR A 149 -40.03 5.12 -5.77
N ILE A 150 -40.47 3.93 -6.19
CA ILE A 150 -39.62 2.97 -6.93
C ILE A 150 -39.02 3.62 -8.19
N ARG A 151 -39.75 4.55 -8.81
CA ARG A 151 -39.28 5.30 -9.98
C ARG A 151 -38.15 6.26 -9.63
N ASP A 152 -38.22 6.91 -8.47
CA ASP A 152 -37.13 7.76 -7.96
C ASP A 152 -35.90 6.90 -7.64
N LEU A 153 -36.10 5.75 -6.98
CA LEU A 153 -35.03 4.80 -6.71
C LEU A 153 -34.36 4.30 -8.00
N ALA A 154 -35.16 3.94 -9.01
CA ALA A 154 -34.66 3.50 -10.31
C ALA A 154 -33.88 4.61 -11.02
N ALA A 155 -34.34 5.86 -10.92
CA ALA A 155 -33.63 7.01 -11.48
C ALA A 155 -32.24 7.17 -10.84
N ILE A 156 -32.15 7.04 -9.51
CA ILE A 156 -30.89 7.10 -8.74
C ILE A 156 -29.96 5.94 -9.11
N MET A 157 -30.47 4.70 -9.07
CA MET A 157 -29.65 3.49 -9.27
C MET A 157 -29.17 3.35 -10.72
N LEU A 158 -30.03 3.68 -11.69
CA LEU A 158 -29.72 3.52 -13.12
C LEU A 158 -29.08 4.78 -13.73
N LYS A 159 -28.99 5.87 -12.98
CA LYS A 159 -28.54 7.19 -13.46
C LYS A 159 -29.30 7.64 -14.71
N LYS A 160 -30.61 7.38 -14.75
CA LYS A 160 -31.49 7.80 -15.85
C LYS A 160 -32.54 8.75 -15.30
N PRO A 161 -32.82 9.90 -15.95
CA PRO A 161 -33.79 10.88 -15.47
C PRO A 161 -35.22 10.41 -15.74
N VAL A 162 -35.68 9.41 -14.99
CA VAL A 162 -37.01 8.80 -15.14
C VAL A 162 -37.96 9.14 -13.99
N SER A 163 -37.51 9.95 -13.01
CA SER A 163 -38.32 10.36 -11.86
C SER A 163 -39.38 11.39 -12.26
N ASN A 164 -40.47 11.48 -11.49
CA ASN A 164 -41.43 12.57 -11.63
C ASN A 164 -40.94 13.87 -10.97
N LYS A 165 -39.92 13.78 -10.10
CA LYS A 165 -39.30 14.91 -9.42
C LYS A 165 -38.26 15.54 -10.34
N GLN A 166 -38.55 16.76 -10.81
CA GLN A 166 -37.69 17.48 -11.77
C GLN A 166 -36.28 17.72 -11.21
N TRP A 167 -36.20 18.12 -9.94
CA TRP A 167 -34.93 18.34 -9.24
C TRP A 167 -34.04 17.08 -9.21
N LEU A 168 -34.62 15.89 -9.00
CA LEU A 168 -33.87 14.63 -8.98
C LEU A 168 -33.30 14.31 -10.37
N ASN A 169 -34.08 14.58 -11.41
CA ASN A 169 -33.64 14.38 -12.79
C ASN A 169 -32.53 15.35 -13.20
N GLU A 170 -32.55 16.59 -12.72
CA GLU A 170 -31.48 17.57 -12.95
C GLU A 170 -30.16 17.16 -12.30
N ILE A 171 -30.21 16.59 -11.09
CA ILE A 171 -29.03 16.01 -10.42
C ILE A 171 -28.46 14.85 -11.24
N ILE A 172 -29.33 13.97 -11.75
CA ILE A 172 -28.88 12.83 -12.55
C ILE A 172 -28.27 13.28 -13.89
N LYS A 173 -28.77 14.36 -14.49
CA LYS A 173 -28.24 14.93 -15.76
C LYS A 173 -26.96 15.73 -15.59
N SER A 174 -26.69 16.30 -14.42
CA SER A 174 -25.51 17.13 -14.16
C SER A 174 -24.24 16.33 -13.85
N LYS A 175 -24.33 14.99 -13.81
CA LYS A 175 -23.21 14.05 -13.70
C LYS A 175 -22.92 13.36 -15.02
#